data_AF-F3CDW4-F1
#
_entry.id   AF-F3CDW4-F1
#
_cell.length_a   1.000
_cell.length_b   1.000
_cell.length_c   1.000
_cell.angle_alpha   90.00
_cell.angle_beta   90.00
_cell.angle_gamma   90.00
#
_symmetry.space_group_name_H-M   'P 1'
#
loop_
_entity.id
_entity.type
_entity.pdbx_description
1 polymer ?
#
loop_
_entity_poly.entity_id
_entity_poly.type
_entity_poly.pdbx_seq_one_letter_code
_entity_poly.pdbx_strand_id
1 'polypeptide(L)' 'MSIERTPLRQDPVVIVSAARTPMGGFQGDLQSLSATELGSIAIRAAVERAGM' A
#
# COMPACT_ATOMS: atom_id res chain seq x y z
N MET A 1 16.30 -8.49 31.01
CA MET A 1 16.18 -8.37 29.54
C MET A 1 15.37 -7.13 29.24
N SER A 2 16.03 -5.97 29.13
CA SER A 2 15.39 -4.67 28.89
C SER A 2 15.23 -4.49 27.39
N ILE A 3 14.00 -4.35 26.91
CA ILE A 3 13.75 -3.94 25.52
C ILE A 3 13.79 -2.41 25.52
N GLU A 4 14.87 -1.83 25.02
CA GLU A 4 14.93 -0.39 24.75
C GLU A 4 13.89 -0.04 23.69
N ARG A 5 12.88 0.74 24.09
CA ARG A 5 11.92 1.32 23.15
C ARG A 5 12.64 2.45 22.41
N THR A 6 12.77 2.34 21.10
CA THR A 6 13.27 3.43 20.24
C THR A 6 12.58 4.75 20.59
N PRO A 7 13.32 5.85 20.80
CA PRO A 7 12.72 7.13 21.12
C PRO A 7 11.80 7.58 19.98
N LEU A 8 10.56 7.96 20.31
CA LEU A 8 9.61 8.51 19.36
C LEU A 8 10.17 9.84 18.83
N ARG A 9 10.76 9.81 17.63
CA ARG A 9 11.14 11.03 16.91
C ARG A 9 9.89 11.90 16.71
N GLN A 10 10.01 13.20 16.96
CA GLN A 10 8.96 14.23 16.80
C GLN A 10 8.65 14.55 15.32
N ASP A 11 8.96 13.63 14.40
CA ASP A 11 8.64 13.79 12.98
C ASP A 11 7.23 13.23 12.73
N PRO A 12 6.23 14.07 12.42
CA PRO A 12 4.86 13.62 12.28
C PRO A 12 4.71 12.68 11.08
N VAL A 13 4.32 11.43 11.36
CA VAL A 13 3.98 10.46 10.31
C VAL A 13 2.61 10.80 9.73
N VAL A 14 2.55 11.06 8.43
CA VAL A 14 1.33 11.44 7.71
C VAL A 14 1.05 10.49 6.55
N ILE A 15 -0.24 10.32 6.22
CA ILE A 15 -0.67 9.56 5.03
C ILE A 15 -0.85 10.55 3.88
N VAL A 16 0.09 10.54 2.93
CA VAL A 16 0.10 11.48 1.79
C VAL A 16 -0.81 11.04 0.64
N SER A 17 -1.00 9.73 0.45
CA SER A 17 -1.94 9.19 -0.53
C SER A 17 -2.39 7.79 -0.14
N ALA A 18 -3.50 7.35 -0.73
CA ALA A 18 -3.97 5.98 -0.64
C ALA A 18 -4.62 5.55 -1.97
N ALA A 19 -4.34 4.31 -2.37
CA ALA A 19 -4.95 3.67 -3.54
C ALA A 19 -5.16 2.18 -3.29
N ARG A 20 -6.10 1.59 -4.02
CA ARG A 20 -6.40 0.16 -3.98
C ARG A 20 -6.88 -0.31 -5.34
N THR A 21 -6.72 -1.59 -5.63
CA THR A 21 -7.43 -2.26 -6.72
C THR A 21 -8.90 -2.49 -6.33
N PRO A 22 -9.81 -2.66 -7.31
CA PRO A 22 -11.14 -3.21 -7.06
C PRO A 22 -11.07 -4.60 -6.42
N MET A 23 -12.10 -4.99 -5.69
CA MET A 23 -12.20 -6.36 -5.18
C MET A 23 -12.69 -7.27 -6.29
N GLY A 24 -11.91 -8.30 -6.63
CA GLY A 24 -12.33 -9.35 -7.55
C GLY A 24 -13.17 -10.40 -6.84
N GLY A 25 -14.25 -10.86 -7.49
CA GLY A 25 -14.96 -12.06 -7.05
C GLY A 25 -14.12 -13.31 -7.29
N PHE A 26 -14.45 -14.40 -6.58
CA PHE A 26 -13.80 -15.70 -6.82
C PHE A 26 -14.03 -16.16 -8.26
N GLN A 27 -12.95 -16.46 -8.99
CA GLN A 27 -12.98 -16.75 -10.43
C GLN A 27 -13.66 -15.65 -11.28
N GLY A 28 -13.56 -14.39 -10.84
CA GLY A 28 -14.12 -13.23 -11.54
C GLY A 28 -13.11 -12.50 -12.44
N ASP A 29 -13.40 -11.23 -12.73
CA ASP A 29 -12.69 -10.43 -13.74
C ASP A 29 -11.17 -10.25 -13.50
N LEU A 30 -10.71 -10.39 -12.26
CA LEU A 30 -9.30 -10.26 -11.90
C LEU A 30 -8.56 -11.60 -11.84
N GLN A 31 -9.20 -12.73 -12.17
CA GLN A 31 -8.62 -14.07 -12.00
C GLN A 31 -7.33 -14.31 -12.79
N SER A 32 -7.14 -13.59 -13.90
CA SER A 32 -5.96 -13.73 -14.76
C SER A 32 -4.73 -12.97 -14.24
N LEU A 33 -4.89 -12.15 -13.20
CA LEU A 33 -3.81 -11.34 -12.63
C LEU A 33 -3.24 -12.01 -11.38
N SER A 34 -1.91 -11.98 -11.24
CA SER A 34 -1.24 -12.39 -10.01
C SER A 34 -1.42 -11.36 -8.90
N ALA A 35 -1.22 -11.79 -7.65
CA ALA A 35 -1.23 -10.90 -6.49
C ALA A 35 -0.18 -9.77 -6.61
N THR A 36 0.99 -10.08 -7.17
CA THR A 36 2.07 -9.11 -7.36
C THR A 36 1.69 -8.03 -8.37
N GLU A 37 1.00 -8.39 -9.47
CA GLU A 37 0.50 -7.42 -10.44
C GLU A 37 -0.58 -6.52 -9.82
N LEU A 38 -1.51 -7.08 -9.05
CA LEU A 38 -2.52 -6.28 -8.35
C LEU A 38 -1.87 -5.31 -7.35
N GLY A 39 -0.86 -5.76 -6.61
CA GLY A 39 -0.09 -4.93 -5.69
C GLY A 39 0.70 -3.83 -6.41
N SER A 40 1.35 -4.14 -7.54
CA SER A 40 2.12 -3.15 -8.30
C SER A 40 1.22 -2.05 -8.88
N ILE A 41 0.02 -2.39 -9.34
CA ILE A 41 -0.98 -1.42 -9.80
C ILE A 41 -1.40 -0.49 -8.66
N ALA A 42 -1.68 -1.03 -7.46
CA ALA A 42 -2.06 -0.23 -6.31
C ALA A 42 -0.95 0.73 -5.86
N ILE A 43 0.31 0.24 -5.80
CA ILE A 43 1.47 1.05 -5.44
C ILE A 43 1.71 2.16 -6.47
N ARG A 44 1.71 1.81 -7.77
CA ARG A 44 1.90 2.78 -8.85
C ARG A 44 0.88 3.92 -8.75
N ALA A 45 -0.40 3.58 -8.55
CA ALA A 45 -1.45 4.58 -8.40
C ALA A 45 -1.29 5.45 -7.14
N ALA A 46 -0.82 4.88 -6.02
CA ALA A 46 -0.57 5.64 -4.80
C ALA A 46 0.58 6.65 -5.00
N VAL A 47 1.67 6.24 -5.62
CA VAL A 47 2.84 7.09 -5.93
C VAL A 47 2.44 8.22 -6.87
N GLU A 48 1.76 7.90 -7.97
CA GLU A 48 1.30 8.89 -8.95
C GLU A 48 0.36 9.95 -8.32
N ARG A 49 -0.60 9.53 -7.48
CA ARG A 49 -1.48 10.46 -6.74
C ARG A 49 -0.77 11.28 -5.69
N ALA A 50 0.35 10.78 -5.15
CA ALA A 50 1.21 11.53 -4.25
C ALA A 50 2.04 12.60 -4.98
N GLY A 51 2.01 12.63 -6.31
CA GLY A 51 2.78 13.56 -7.13
C GLY A 51 4.27 13.20 -7.21
N MET A 52 4.60 11.91 -7.09
CA MET A 52 5.97 11.37 -7.07
C MET A 52 6.31 10.65 -8.37
#